data_AF-A0A957LGH2-F1
#
_entry.id   AF-A0A957LGH2-F1
#
_cell.length_a   1.000
_cell.length_b   1.000
_cell.length_c   1.000
_cell.angle_alpha   90.00
_cell.angle_beta   90.00
_cell.angle_gamma   90.00
#
_symmetry.space_group_name_H-M   'P 1'
#
loop_
_entity.id
_entity.type
_entity.pdbx_description
1 polymer ?
#
loop_
_entity_poly.entity_id
_entity_poly.type
_entity_poly.pdbx_seq_one_letter_code
_entity_poly.pdbx_strand_id
1 'polypeptide(L)'
;MSNILWRGSAVIGMLLLLAVGARLVARAQGQSCRDIGNITVCGDQLTELTVNGGGFRLVGNLKIGPKGGAPVVQVRNTGSIFDGSVLDENITNPTYLHFNQSDPNTGTTDFLLGEVFFINDPTGLGLVRTFVFDHPPAGGEVTAGRLFVDTANGRIFLPAEGAVPIFTQRGVKRNAAYQLAFVTRLGAETFFKNGGTVDELTKVNGEFDLFNKKFKATVPIALKIGDNAENPNLEITLRAEWSDNGALTTATIDAFKTRLAGLLIDVAGITVKGKAGSAPAEFEAATAKVLKVDNPNVPALDPTDASLIFAFTKLKYKEGTFSIGGVEVPIKDW
;
A
#
# COMPACT_ATOMS: atom_id res chain seq x y z
N MET A 1 -7.53 -31.14 -71.26
CA MET A 1 -6.90 -29.99 -70.55
C MET A 1 -7.86 -29.46 -69.49
N SER A 2 -7.90 -30.04 -68.29
CA SER A 2 -8.56 -29.46 -67.11
C SER A 2 -8.36 -30.45 -65.95
N ASN A 3 -7.29 -30.30 -65.18
CA ASN A 3 -7.09 -31.01 -63.89
C ASN A 3 -5.84 -30.53 -63.13
N ILE A 4 -4.99 -29.69 -63.74
CA ILE A 4 -3.73 -29.25 -63.11
C ILE A 4 -3.92 -27.97 -62.25
N LEU A 5 -4.94 -27.15 -62.53
CA LEU A 5 -5.15 -25.89 -61.80
C LEU A 5 -5.77 -26.04 -60.40
N TRP A 6 -6.40 -27.17 -60.07
CA TRP A 6 -7.10 -27.32 -58.78
C TRP A 6 -6.20 -27.81 -57.64
N ARG A 7 -5.08 -28.48 -57.95
CA ARG A 7 -4.14 -29.00 -56.94
C ARG A 7 -3.18 -27.95 -56.38
N GLY A 8 -2.92 -26.86 -57.11
CA GLY A 8 -2.03 -25.78 -56.66
C GLY A 8 -2.63 -24.91 -55.55
N SER A 9 -3.93 -24.62 -55.62
CA SER A 9 -4.61 -23.73 -54.67
C SER A 9 -4.80 -24.34 -53.28
N ALA A 10 -5.00 -25.67 -53.20
CA ALA A 10 -5.15 -26.37 -51.92
C ALA A 10 -3.85 -26.41 -51.10
N VAL A 11 -2.69 -26.55 -51.76
CA VAL A 11 -1.38 -26.61 -51.10
C VAL A 11 -0.97 -25.23 -50.57
N ILE A 12 -1.26 -24.16 -51.32
CA ILE A 12 -0.99 -22.78 -50.89
C ILE A 12 -1.88 -22.39 -49.70
N GLY A 13 -3.16 -22.78 -49.71
CA GLY A 13 -4.07 -22.57 -48.58
C GLY A 13 -3.64 -23.29 -47.30
N MET A 14 -3.12 -24.52 -47.43
CA MET A 14 -2.63 -25.31 -46.29
C MET A 14 -1.31 -24.76 -45.71
N LEU A 15 -0.42 -24.25 -46.55
CA LEU A 15 0.80 -23.54 -46.12
C LEU A 15 0.49 -22.20 -45.42
N LEU A 16 -0.52 -21.47 -45.87
CA LEU A 16 -1.01 -20.26 -45.20
C LEU A 16 -1.67 -20.57 -43.85
N LEU A 17 -2.45 -21.63 -43.75
CA LEU A 17 -3.05 -22.09 -42.48
C LEU A 17 -1.99 -22.58 -41.47
N LEU A 18 -0.94 -23.26 -41.95
CA LEU A 18 0.21 -23.65 -41.11
C LEU A 18 1.04 -22.44 -40.66
N ALA A 19 1.24 -21.44 -41.54
CA ALA A 19 1.95 -20.21 -41.19
C ALA A 19 1.17 -19.31 -40.21
N VAL A 20 -0.16 -19.25 -40.34
CA VAL A 20 -1.04 -18.54 -39.40
C VAL A 20 -1.14 -19.31 -38.07
N GLY A 21 -1.25 -20.65 -38.13
CA GLY A 21 -1.23 -21.51 -36.96
C GLY A 21 0.09 -21.40 -36.16
N ALA A 22 1.25 -21.40 -36.84
CA ALA A 22 2.55 -21.22 -36.20
C ALA A 22 2.72 -19.81 -35.58
N ARG A 23 2.16 -18.76 -36.19
CA ARG A 23 2.18 -17.40 -35.63
C ARG A 23 1.21 -17.20 -34.46
N LEU A 24 0.11 -17.95 -34.41
CA LEU A 24 -0.81 -17.95 -33.26
C LEU A 24 -0.24 -18.75 -32.07
N VAL A 25 0.47 -19.85 -32.33
CA VAL A 25 1.14 -20.64 -31.28
C VAL A 25 2.33 -19.87 -30.66
N ALA A 26 3.00 -18.99 -31.40
CA ALA A 26 4.07 -18.14 -30.87
C ALA A 26 3.59 -17.03 -29.90
N ARG A 27 2.28 -16.78 -29.78
CA ARG A 27 1.69 -15.82 -28.80
C ARG A 27 1.04 -16.50 -27.60
N ALA A 28 1.18 -17.81 -27.45
CA ALA A 28 0.68 -18.57 -26.31
C ALA A 28 1.81 -19.34 -25.60
N GLN A 29 3.00 -18.74 -25.47
CA GLN A 29 3.88 -19.16 -24.37
C GLN A 29 3.19 -18.71 -23.08
N GLY A 30 2.63 -19.68 -22.36
CA GLY A 30 2.09 -19.44 -21.02
C GLY A 30 3.16 -18.85 -20.10
N GLN A 31 2.73 -18.18 -19.04
CA GLN A 31 3.64 -17.61 -18.05
C GLN A 31 4.47 -18.72 -17.40
N SER A 32 5.74 -18.43 -17.13
CA SER A 32 6.62 -19.30 -16.34
C SER A 32 6.34 -19.08 -14.87
N CYS A 33 6.12 -20.16 -14.11
CA CYS A 33 5.81 -20.10 -12.69
C CYS A 33 6.88 -20.79 -11.84
N ARG A 34 7.08 -20.27 -10.62
CA ARG A 34 7.92 -20.85 -9.58
C ARG A 34 7.19 -20.79 -8.24
N ASP A 35 7.31 -21.86 -7.47
CA ASP A 35 6.87 -21.90 -6.09
C ASP A 35 8.05 -21.55 -5.18
N ILE A 36 7.84 -20.65 -4.22
CA ILE A 36 8.80 -20.30 -3.17
C ILE A 36 8.05 -20.31 -1.84
N GLY A 37 8.49 -21.13 -0.89
CA GLY A 37 7.78 -21.30 0.37
C GLY A 37 6.30 -21.65 0.15
N ASN A 38 5.42 -20.76 0.61
CA ASN A 38 3.97 -20.91 0.55
C ASN A 38 3.31 -20.04 -0.53
N ILE A 39 4.08 -19.49 -1.49
CA ILE A 39 3.55 -18.71 -2.61
C ILE A 39 3.95 -19.29 -3.97
N THR A 40 3.16 -18.96 -5.00
CA THR A 40 3.51 -19.15 -6.41
C THR A 40 3.65 -17.78 -7.07
N VAL A 41 4.73 -17.58 -7.81
CA VAL A 41 5.00 -16.40 -8.63
C VAL A 41 5.07 -16.83 -10.08
N CYS A 42 4.30 -16.18 -10.95
CA CYS A 42 4.34 -16.38 -12.39
C CYS A 42 4.76 -15.08 -13.08
N GLY A 43 5.53 -15.20 -14.16
CA GLY A 43 5.95 -14.07 -15.00
C GLY A 43 6.14 -14.50 -16.45
N ASP A 44 6.35 -13.53 -17.33
CA ASP A 44 6.49 -13.80 -18.76
C ASP A 44 7.85 -14.42 -19.10
N GLN A 45 8.89 -14.01 -18.38
CA GLN A 45 10.25 -14.51 -18.55
C GLN A 45 10.83 -14.98 -17.23
N LEU A 46 11.45 -16.15 -17.24
CA LEU A 46 12.24 -16.69 -16.13
C LEU A 46 13.71 -16.71 -16.52
N THR A 47 14.57 -16.22 -15.63
CA THR A 47 16.03 -16.30 -15.78
C THR A 47 16.63 -16.86 -14.49
N GLU A 48 17.38 -17.95 -14.59
CA GLU A 48 18.15 -18.49 -13.46
C GLU A 48 19.35 -17.57 -13.20
N LEU A 49 19.64 -17.31 -11.92
CA LEU A 49 20.70 -16.41 -11.49
C LEU A 49 21.86 -17.22 -10.90
N THR A 50 23.08 -16.73 -11.09
CA THR A 50 24.31 -17.31 -10.51
C THR A 50 24.89 -16.48 -9.37
N VAL A 51 24.38 -15.27 -9.16
CA VAL A 51 24.79 -14.35 -8.08
C VAL A 51 24.12 -14.73 -6.76
N ASN A 52 24.69 -14.31 -5.61
CA ASN A 52 24.12 -14.48 -4.27
C ASN A 52 23.70 -15.92 -3.94
N GLY A 53 24.56 -16.89 -4.28
CA GLY A 53 24.29 -18.33 -4.08
C GLY A 53 23.32 -18.93 -5.09
N GLY A 54 22.92 -18.17 -6.10
CA GLY A 54 21.97 -18.54 -7.14
C GLY A 54 20.54 -18.08 -6.83
N GLY A 55 19.58 -18.54 -7.63
CA GLY A 55 18.17 -18.19 -7.50
C GLY A 55 17.56 -17.93 -8.86
N PHE A 56 16.51 -17.11 -8.94
CA PHE A 56 15.88 -16.77 -10.21
C PHE A 56 15.27 -15.37 -10.22
N ARG A 57 15.08 -14.87 -11.43
CA ARG A 57 14.37 -13.64 -11.74
C ARG A 57 13.15 -13.97 -12.59
N LEU A 58 11.99 -13.46 -12.21
CA LEU A 58 10.79 -13.43 -13.06
C LEU A 58 10.52 -11.99 -13.49
N VAL A 59 10.27 -11.79 -14.78
CA VAL A 59 10.02 -10.47 -15.38
C VAL A 59 8.74 -10.50 -16.22
N GLY A 60 8.01 -9.38 -16.21
CA GLY A 60 6.83 -9.17 -17.06
C GLY A 60 5.56 -9.76 -16.44
N ASN A 61 4.43 -9.05 -16.62
CA ASN A 61 3.08 -9.37 -16.14
C ASN A 61 3.02 -10.29 -14.91
N LEU A 62 3.66 -9.91 -13.80
CA LEU A 62 3.80 -10.84 -12.69
C LEU A 62 2.46 -11.09 -12.03
N LYS A 63 2.19 -12.35 -11.68
CA LYS A 63 1.03 -12.76 -10.88
C LYS A 63 1.50 -13.55 -9.68
N ILE A 64 0.99 -13.21 -8.51
CA ILE A 64 1.44 -13.79 -7.25
C ILE A 64 0.22 -14.20 -6.42
N GLY A 65 0.28 -15.39 -5.82
CA GLY A 65 -0.74 -15.87 -4.90
C GLY A 65 -0.25 -17.03 -4.04
N PRO A 66 -1.14 -17.58 -3.20
CA PRO A 66 -0.86 -18.77 -2.41
C PRO A 66 -0.43 -19.94 -3.28
N LYS A 67 0.50 -20.75 -2.79
CA LYS A 67 0.93 -21.97 -3.48
C LYS A 67 -0.26 -22.91 -3.71
N GLY A 68 -0.44 -23.34 -4.96
CA GLY A 68 -1.58 -24.18 -5.37
C GLY A 68 -2.94 -23.47 -5.39
N GLY A 69 -2.97 -22.16 -5.11
CA GLY A 69 -4.16 -21.31 -5.15
C GLY A 69 -4.22 -20.45 -6.41
N ALA A 70 -5.33 -19.73 -6.56
CA ALA A 70 -5.44 -18.70 -7.59
C ALA A 70 -4.54 -17.49 -7.26
N PRO A 71 -3.94 -16.84 -8.27
CA PRO A 71 -3.19 -15.61 -8.05
C PRO A 71 -4.11 -14.51 -7.50
N VAL A 72 -3.57 -13.71 -6.59
CA VAL A 72 -4.31 -12.68 -5.85
C VAL A 72 -3.92 -11.28 -6.32
N VAL A 73 -2.62 -11.07 -6.52
CA VAL A 73 -2.09 -9.78 -6.98
C VAL A 73 -1.45 -9.91 -8.34
N GLN A 74 -1.48 -8.81 -9.09
CA GLN A 74 -0.71 -8.63 -10.30
C GLN A 74 0.23 -7.45 -10.13
N VAL A 75 1.36 -7.51 -10.82
CA VAL A 75 2.39 -6.46 -10.79
C VAL A 75 2.58 -5.91 -12.19
N ARG A 76 2.54 -4.58 -12.30
CA ARG A 76 2.68 -3.81 -13.54
C ARG A 76 3.89 -2.87 -13.50
N ASN A 77 4.21 -2.33 -14.66
CA ASN A 77 5.36 -1.44 -14.84
C ASN A 77 5.18 -0.19 -13.99
N THR A 78 6.28 0.31 -13.43
CA THR A 78 6.30 1.52 -12.62
C THR A 78 6.48 2.78 -13.44
N GLY A 79 5.98 2.83 -14.68
CA GLY A 79 6.22 3.93 -15.62
C GLY A 79 7.67 4.01 -16.13
N SER A 80 7.89 4.63 -17.28
CA SER A 80 9.17 4.64 -18.01
C SER A 80 9.94 5.96 -17.95
N ILE A 81 9.44 6.97 -17.23
CA ILE A 81 10.02 8.32 -17.21
C ILE A 81 10.21 8.78 -15.76
N PHE A 82 11.40 9.31 -15.47
CA PHE A 82 11.72 9.99 -14.22
C PHE A 82 12.55 11.24 -14.53
N ASP A 83 12.10 12.39 -14.02
CA ASP A 83 12.72 13.71 -14.23
C ASP A 83 13.11 14.01 -15.69
N GLY A 84 12.16 13.74 -16.61
CA GLY A 84 12.35 13.93 -18.05
C GLY A 84 13.26 12.90 -18.75
N SER A 85 13.88 11.97 -18.00
CA SER A 85 14.74 10.92 -18.52
C SER A 85 13.99 9.58 -18.67
N VAL A 86 14.28 8.85 -19.74
CA VAL A 86 13.76 7.49 -19.93
C VAL A 86 14.53 6.53 -19.03
N LEU A 87 13.80 5.78 -18.22
CA LEU A 87 14.35 4.80 -17.29
C LEU A 87 14.62 3.46 -17.97
N ASP A 88 15.66 2.76 -17.50
CA ASP A 88 15.98 1.40 -17.94
C ASP A 88 14.83 0.43 -17.65
N GLU A 89 14.58 -0.48 -18.58
CA GLU A 89 13.57 -1.54 -18.47
C GLU A 89 13.78 -2.43 -17.24
N ASN A 90 15.03 -2.66 -16.81
CA ASN A 90 15.34 -3.45 -15.61
C ASN A 90 14.89 -2.77 -14.30
N ILE A 91 14.57 -1.47 -14.35
CA ILE A 91 14.12 -0.68 -13.20
C ILE A 91 12.60 -0.50 -13.25
N THR A 92 12.02 -0.50 -14.46
CA THR A 92 10.62 -0.15 -14.70
C THR A 92 9.71 -1.35 -14.92
N ASN A 93 10.27 -2.46 -15.41
CA ASN A 93 9.51 -3.68 -15.62
C ASN A 93 9.21 -4.40 -14.30
N PRO A 94 8.03 -5.05 -14.20
CA PRO A 94 7.64 -5.75 -13.00
C PRO A 94 8.58 -6.93 -12.86
N THR A 95 9.30 -6.97 -11.74
CA THR A 95 10.37 -7.93 -11.53
C THR A 95 10.27 -8.53 -10.13
N TYR A 96 10.23 -9.85 -10.05
CA TYR A 96 10.41 -10.59 -8.81
C TYR A 96 11.79 -11.23 -8.81
N LEU A 97 12.53 -11.05 -7.72
CA LEU A 97 13.81 -11.69 -7.50
C LEU A 97 13.72 -12.62 -6.30
N HIS A 98 14.24 -13.83 -6.49
CA HIS A 98 14.54 -14.78 -5.44
C HIS A 98 16.02 -15.11 -5.47
N PHE A 99 16.68 -15.04 -4.33
CA PHE A 99 18.06 -15.46 -4.11
C PHE A 99 18.14 -16.55 -3.06
N ASN A 100 19.09 -17.48 -3.24
CA ASN A 100 19.34 -18.53 -2.25
C ASN A 100 20.03 -17.98 -0.98
N GLN A 101 20.64 -16.79 -1.06
CA GLN A 101 21.23 -16.07 0.06
C GLN A 101 20.79 -14.61 0.01
N SER A 102 20.66 -13.96 1.17
CA SER A 102 20.26 -12.56 1.24
C SER A 102 21.19 -11.68 0.41
N ASP A 103 20.61 -10.87 -0.46
CA ASP A 103 21.39 -9.94 -1.27
C ASP A 103 21.91 -8.79 -0.39
N PRO A 104 23.22 -8.50 -0.37
CA PRO A 104 23.80 -7.48 0.52
C PRO A 104 23.25 -6.06 0.29
N ASN A 105 22.76 -5.76 -0.92
CA ASN A 105 22.21 -4.44 -1.25
C ASN A 105 20.77 -4.26 -0.76
N THR A 106 19.98 -5.33 -0.79
CA THR A 106 18.56 -5.30 -0.44
C THR A 106 18.25 -5.81 0.96
N GLY A 107 19.13 -6.64 1.54
CA GLY A 107 18.97 -7.22 2.88
C GLY A 107 17.99 -8.39 2.95
N THR A 108 17.50 -8.89 1.81
CA THR A 108 16.49 -9.95 1.72
C THR A 108 16.83 -10.97 0.62
N THR A 109 16.23 -12.15 0.70
CA THR A 109 16.26 -13.17 -0.37
C THR A 109 15.19 -12.92 -1.43
N ASP A 110 14.08 -12.28 -1.05
CA ASP A 110 12.89 -12.17 -1.89
C ASP A 110 12.37 -10.73 -1.90
N PHE A 111 12.29 -10.15 -3.10
CA PHE A 111 11.73 -8.82 -3.27
C PHE A 111 11.12 -8.60 -4.66
N LEU A 112 10.33 -7.54 -4.75
CA LEU A 112 9.52 -7.18 -5.90
C LEU A 112 9.73 -5.72 -6.29
N LEU A 113 9.81 -5.49 -7.60
CA LEU A 113 9.77 -4.20 -8.28
C LEU A 113 8.47 -4.11 -9.08
N GLY A 114 7.78 -2.98 -9.01
CA GLY A 114 6.53 -2.81 -9.73
C GLY A 114 5.45 -2.03 -8.99
N GLU A 115 4.34 -1.83 -9.69
CA GLU A 115 3.06 -1.39 -9.13
C GLU A 115 2.20 -2.62 -8.83
N VAL A 116 1.82 -2.78 -7.57
CA VAL A 116 1.05 -3.92 -7.07
C VAL A 116 -0.41 -3.53 -6.88
N PHE A 117 -1.31 -4.35 -7.42
CA PHE A 117 -2.76 -4.23 -7.30
C PHE A 117 -3.39 -5.62 -7.24
N PHE A 118 -4.65 -5.69 -6.80
CA PHE A 118 -5.40 -6.94 -6.83
C PHE A 118 -5.91 -7.25 -8.23
N ILE A 119 -5.82 -8.52 -8.63
CA ILE A 119 -6.32 -8.98 -9.94
C ILE A 119 -7.84 -8.74 -10.08
N ASN A 120 -8.57 -8.85 -8.97
CA ASN A 120 -10.02 -8.70 -8.96
C ASN A 120 -10.48 -7.26 -8.71
N ASP A 121 -9.57 -6.28 -8.53
CA ASP A 121 -9.94 -4.87 -8.42
C ASP A 121 -10.40 -4.34 -9.79
N PRO A 122 -11.71 -4.02 -9.97
CA PRO A 122 -12.26 -3.62 -11.26
C PRO A 122 -11.75 -2.24 -11.70
N THR A 123 -11.20 -1.43 -10.78
CA THR A 123 -10.58 -0.14 -11.12
C THR A 123 -9.20 -0.32 -11.75
N GLY A 124 -8.55 -1.46 -11.51
CA GLY A 124 -7.20 -1.75 -11.96
C GLY A 124 -6.13 -0.81 -11.39
N LEU A 125 -6.43 -0.07 -10.32
CA LEU A 125 -5.53 0.91 -9.70
C LEU A 125 -4.56 0.23 -8.71
N GLY A 126 -3.29 0.64 -8.76
CA GLY A 126 -2.28 0.30 -7.76
C GLY A 126 -2.67 0.70 -6.34
N LEU A 127 -2.17 -0.07 -5.37
CA LEU A 127 -2.16 0.36 -3.97
C LEU A 127 -0.76 0.83 -3.58
N VAL A 128 0.28 0.10 -3.99
CA VAL A 128 1.69 0.44 -3.74
C VAL A 128 2.50 0.29 -5.02
N ARG A 129 3.34 1.26 -5.32
CA ARG A 129 4.29 1.22 -6.44
C ARG A 129 5.70 1.50 -5.95
N THR A 130 6.67 0.72 -6.39
CA THR A 130 8.09 1.08 -6.24
C THR A 130 8.38 2.31 -7.07
N PHE A 131 8.96 3.34 -6.47
CA PHE A 131 9.34 4.57 -7.14
C PHE A 131 10.85 4.59 -7.38
N VAL A 132 11.27 5.43 -8.32
CA VAL A 132 12.67 5.59 -8.66
C VAL A 132 13.18 6.88 -8.04
N PHE A 133 14.39 6.86 -7.51
CA PHE A 133 15.03 8.04 -6.95
C PHE A 133 16.46 8.17 -7.46
N ASP A 134 16.89 9.42 -7.64
CA ASP A 134 18.28 9.78 -7.86
C ASP A 134 19.01 9.83 -6.51
N HIS A 135 20.31 9.58 -6.51
CA HIS A 135 21.13 9.70 -5.30
C HIS A 135 22.47 10.37 -5.60
N PRO A 136 23.07 11.08 -4.63
CA PRO A 136 24.41 11.63 -4.78
C PRO A 136 25.48 10.53 -4.91
N PRO A 137 26.60 10.78 -5.63
CA PRO A 137 26.77 11.89 -6.57
C PRO A 137 25.88 11.69 -7.80
N ALA A 138 25.29 12.78 -8.29
CA ALA A 138 24.48 12.79 -9.50
C ALA A 138 25.31 12.26 -10.68
N GLY A 139 25.08 10.99 -11.02
CA GLY A 139 25.80 10.26 -12.06
C GLY A 139 24.87 9.55 -13.04
N GLY A 140 23.56 9.77 -12.92
CA GLY A 140 22.55 9.13 -13.77
C GLY A 140 22.16 7.70 -13.35
N GLU A 141 22.76 7.16 -12.29
CA GLU A 141 22.33 5.87 -11.73
C GLU A 141 21.10 6.06 -10.84
N VAL A 142 19.97 5.59 -11.34
CA VAL A 142 18.72 5.59 -10.59
C VAL A 142 18.52 4.28 -9.83
N THR A 143 17.87 4.36 -8.67
CA THR A 143 17.53 3.18 -7.86
C THR A 143 16.02 3.07 -7.73
N ALA A 144 15.48 1.87 -7.98
CA ALA A 144 14.08 1.59 -7.68
C ALA A 144 13.87 1.20 -6.21
N GLY A 145 12.66 1.47 -5.71
CA GLY A 145 12.13 0.89 -4.48
C GLY A 145 12.19 -0.64 -4.46
N ARG A 146 12.01 -1.23 -3.28
CA ARG A 146 12.08 -2.69 -3.07
C ARG A 146 10.95 -3.13 -2.15
N LEU A 147 9.90 -3.76 -2.67
CA LEU A 147 8.90 -4.39 -1.81
C LEU A 147 9.42 -5.74 -1.35
N PHE A 148 9.39 -6.01 -0.05
CA PHE A 148 9.81 -7.31 0.47
C PHE A 148 8.69 -8.33 0.29
N VAL A 149 9.07 -9.58 0.02
CA VAL A 149 8.13 -10.69 -0.06
C VAL A 149 8.46 -11.71 1.02
N ASP A 150 7.57 -11.87 1.99
CA ASP A 150 7.63 -12.94 2.97
C ASP A 150 6.91 -14.15 2.38
N THR A 151 7.69 -15.06 1.80
CA THR A 151 7.19 -16.25 1.11
C THR A 151 6.62 -17.29 2.06
N ALA A 152 6.98 -17.25 3.35
CA ALA A 152 6.46 -18.16 4.37
C ALA A 152 5.06 -17.71 4.82
N ASN A 153 4.86 -16.43 5.08
CA ASN A 153 3.58 -15.88 5.53
C ASN A 153 2.71 -15.32 4.40
N GLY A 154 3.16 -15.40 3.15
CA GLY A 154 2.42 -14.94 1.99
C GLY A 154 2.14 -13.44 2.02
N ARG A 155 3.16 -12.62 2.35
CA ARG A 155 3.02 -11.16 2.46
C ARG A 155 3.90 -10.43 1.47
N ILE A 156 3.40 -9.33 0.92
CA ILE A 156 4.19 -8.35 0.15
C ILE A 156 4.07 -7.01 0.85
N PHE A 157 5.17 -6.40 1.28
CA PHE A 157 5.10 -5.26 2.19
C PHE A 157 6.23 -4.25 1.98
N LEU A 158 6.01 -3.03 2.50
CA LEU A 158 7.03 -2.01 2.58
C LEU A 158 8.08 -2.41 3.64
N PRO A 159 9.36 -2.60 3.28
CA PRO A 159 10.40 -2.96 4.26
C PRO A 159 10.50 -1.92 5.37
N ALA A 160 10.90 -2.32 6.57
CA ALA A 160 11.08 -1.41 7.70
C ALA A 160 12.17 -0.35 7.41
N GLU A 161 12.17 0.74 8.17
CA GLU A 161 13.25 1.73 8.09
C GLU A 161 14.61 1.07 8.37
N GLY A 162 15.60 1.34 7.52
CA GLY A 162 16.93 0.73 7.61
C GLY A 162 17.03 -0.72 7.13
N ALA A 163 15.93 -1.38 6.77
CA ALA A 163 15.95 -2.79 6.35
C ALA A 163 16.51 -3.01 4.94
N VAL A 164 16.59 -1.96 4.12
CA VAL A 164 17.18 -2.02 2.77
C VAL A 164 18.55 -1.32 2.81
N PRO A 165 19.67 -2.06 2.88
CA PRO A 165 21.00 -1.47 3.10
C PRO A 165 21.38 -0.39 2.09
N ILE A 166 21.07 -0.58 0.81
CA ILE A 166 21.40 0.41 -0.23
C ILE A 166 20.67 1.75 -0.04
N PHE A 167 19.49 1.75 0.61
CA PHE A 167 18.78 3.00 0.93
C PHE A 167 19.48 3.75 2.05
N THR A 168 19.90 3.05 3.10
CA THR A 168 20.66 3.65 4.21
C THR A 168 22.00 4.20 3.73
N GLN A 169 22.74 3.43 2.92
CA GLN A 169 24.02 3.87 2.36
C GLN A 169 23.89 5.13 1.49
N ARG A 170 22.75 5.29 0.81
CA ARG A 170 22.47 6.42 -0.10
C ARG A 170 21.68 7.56 0.57
N GLY A 171 21.41 7.49 1.88
CA GLY A 171 20.67 8.53 2.62
C GLY A 171 19.21 8.68 2.20
N VAL A 172 18.61 7.62 1.67
CA VAL A 172 17.25 7.63 1.10
C VAL A 172 16.24 7.43 2.23
N LYS A 173 15.32 8.38 2.40
CA LYS A 173 14.19 8.22 3.32
C LYS A 173 13.33 7.05 2.85
N ARG A 174 12.96 6.15 3.78
CA ARG A 174 12.22 4.90 3.50
C ARG A 174 11.13 5.06 2.44
N ASN A 175 10.21 5.99 2.67
CA ASN A 175 9.03 6.16 1.80
C ASN A 175 9.23 7.14 0.63
N ALA A 176 10.45 7.65 0.41
CA ALA A 176 10.82 8.32 -0.84
C ALA A 176 10.91 7.33 -2.01
N ALA A 177 11.19 6.05 -1.71
CA ALA A 177 11.35 5.00 -2.71
C ALA A 177 10.02 4.35 -3.16
N TYR A 178 8.88 4.89 -2.73
CA TYR A 178 7.56 4.32 -3.02
C TYR A 178 6.53 5.39 -3.32
N GLN A 179 5.60 5.08 -4.22
CA GLN A 179 4.36 5.81 -4.37
C GLN A 179 3.26 5.04 -3.64
N LEU A 180 2.71 5.66 -2.59
CA LEU A 180 1.72 5.06 -1.68
C LEU A 180 0.30 5.42 -2.12
N ALA A 181 -0.11 4.96 -3.30
CA ALA A 181 -1.41 5.30 -3.91
C ALA A 181 -2.62 5.01 -3.01
N PHE A 182 -2.50 4.04 -2.09
CA PHE A 182 -3.54 3.78 -1.08
C PHE A 182 -3.81 4.99 -0.17
N VAL A 183 -2.83 5.86 0.10
CA VAL A 183 -3.02 7.08 0.91
C VAL A 183 -3.99 8.04 0.20
N THR A 184 -3.80 8.22 -1.12
CA THR A 184 -4.71 8.99 -1.98
C THR A 184 -6.08 8.32 -2.09
N ARG A 185 -6.14 6.98 -2.26
CA ARG A 185 -7.41 6.23 -2.25
C ARG A 185 -8.15 6.34 -0.92
N LEU A 186 -7.43 6.51 0.19
CA LEU A 186 -7.98 6.82 1.52
C LEU A 186 -8.34 8.29 1.72
N GLY A 187 -8.01 9.21 0.80
CA GLY A 187 -8.21 10.63 1.04
C GLY A 187 -7.42 11.20 2.23
N ALA A 188 -6.48 10.43 2.77
CA ALA A 188 -5.81 10.74 4.02
C ALA A 188 -4.87 11.96 3.92
N GLU A 189 -4.50 12.35 2.69
CA GLU A 189 -3.77 13.58 2.37
C GLU A 189 -4.40 14.82 3.02
N THR A 190 -5.73 14.84 3.15
CA THR A 190 -6.47 15.97 3.76
C THR A 190 -6.25 16.08 5.26
N PHE A 191 -5.84 14.99 5.92
CA PHE A 191 -5.54 14.96 7.34
C PHE A 191 -4.11 15.34 7.66
N PHE A 192 -3.17 15.19 6.73
CA PHE A 192 -1.76 15.54 6.96
C PHE A 192 -1.55 17.05 7.06
N LYS A 193 -0.78 17.47 8.06
CA LYS A 193 -0.45 18.88 8.31
C LYS A 193 0.15 19.56 7.07
N ASN A 194 1.07 18.89 6.40
CA ASN A 194 1.75 19.40 5.20
C ASN A 194 1.28 18.70 3.90
N GLY A 195 0.13 18.04 3.92
CA GLY A 195 -0.47 17.43 2.72
C GLY A 195 0.15 16.09 2.31
N GLY A 196 0.88 15.41 3.19
CA GLY A 196 1.42 14.07 2.92
C GLY A 196 2.79 14.11 2.27
N THR A 197 3.66 15.01 2.72
CA THR A 197 5.06 15.07 2.24
C THR A 197 5.81 13.77 2.53
N VAL A 198 6.91 13.50 1.83
CA VAL A 198 7.77 12.32 2.08
C VAL A 198 8.12 12.16 3.56
N ASP A 199 8.32 13.27 4.27
CA ASP A 199 8.68 13.31 5.69
C ASP A 199 7.54 12.83 6.58
N GLU A 200 6.31 13.26 6.28
CA GLU A 200 5.10 12.79 6.95
C GLU A 200 4.79 11.34 6.63
N LEU A 201 5.17 10.88 5.43
CA LEU A 201 4.91 9.51 5.00
C LEU A 201 5.93 8.50 5.54
N THR A 202 7.04 8.90 6.16
CA THR A 202 8.13 7.99 6.60
C THR A 202 7.67 6.75 7.40
N LYS A 203 6.68 6.91 8.28
CA LYS A 203 6.16 5.85 9.15
C LYS A 203 4.99 5.07 8.53
N VAL A 204 4.48 5.51 7.37
CA VAL A 204 3.36 4.85 6.71
C VAL A 204 3.75 3.44 6.27
N ASN A 205 2.86 2.48 6.51
CA ASN A 205 3.07 1.09 6.19
C ASN A 205 1.89 0.51 5.41
N GLY A 206 2.18 -0.50 4.59
CA GLY A 206 1.24 -1.13 3.69
C GLY A 206 1.70 -2.54 3.37
N GLU A 207 0.77 -3.48 3.40
CA GLU A 207 1.03 -4.88 3.09
C GLU A 207 -0.13 -5.55 2.37
N PHE A 208 0.20 -6.43 1.43
CA PHE A 208 -0.71 -7.43 0.89
C PHE A 208 -0.57 -8.71 1.71
N ASP A 209 -1.70 -9.23 2.14
CA ASP A 209 -1.88 -10.55 2.75
C ASP A 209 -2.50 -11.45 1.67
N LEU A 210 -1.67 -12.31 1.07
CA LEU A 210 -2.07 -13.13 -0.07
C LEU A 210 -3.00 -14.27 0.33
N PHE A 211 -2.94 -14.75 1.58
CA PHE A 211 -3.81 -15.82 2.06
C PHE A 211 -5.20 -15.30 2.39
N ASN A 212 -5.27 -14.18 3.11
CA ASN A 212 -6.55 -13.56 3.46
C ASN A 212 -7.10 -12.68 2.33
N LYS A 213 -6.33 -12.47 1.25
CA LYS A 213 -6.69 -11.67 0.09
C LYS A 213 -7.08 -10.23 0.48
N LYS A 214 -6.24 -9.63 1.32
CA LYS A 214 -6.45 -8.29 1.88
C LYS A 214 -5.23 -7.42 1.71
N PHE A 215 -5.45 -6.11 1.63
CA PHE A 215 -4.39 -5.12 1.77
C PHE A 215 -4.63 -4.35 3.06
N LYS A 216 -3.61 -4.25 3.91
CA LYS A 216 -3.67 -3.56 5.19
C LYS A 216 -2.75 -2.36 5.16
N ALA A 217 -3.25 -1.19 5.56
CA ALA A 217 -2.47 0.02 5.72
C ALA A 217 -2.49 0.50 7.16
N THR A 218 -1.33 0.99 7.62
CA THR A 218 -1.20 1.76 8.85
C THR A 218 -0.60 3.11 8.48
N VAL A 219 -1.34 4.18 8.74
CA VAL A 219 -1.03 5.54 8.32
C VAL A 219 -0.97 6.42 9.57
N PRO A 220 0.21 6.58 10.19
CA PRO A 220 0.42 7.62 11.20
C PRO A 220 0.32 8.99 10.54
N ILE A 221 -0.41 9.91 11.17
CA ILE A 221 -0.72 11.23 10.62
C ILE A 221 -0.49 12.28 11.70
N ALA A 222 0.40 13.23 11.45
CA ALA A 222 0.39 14.50 12.17
C ALA A 222 -0.79 15.32 11.64
N LEU A 223 -1.82 15.47 12.49
CA LEU A 223 -3.10 16.03 12.08
C LEU A 223 -2.95 17.51 11.72
N LYS A 224 -3.51 17.91 10.58
CA LYS A 224 -3.61 19.30 10.18
C LYS A 224 -4.51 20.03 11.17
N ILE A 225 -3.91 20.83 12.04
CA ILE A 225 -4.60 21.69 13.00
C ILE A 225 -3.85 23.03 12.96
N GLY A 226 -4.55 24.14 13.20
CA GLY A 226 -3.90 25.46 13.26
C GLY A 226 -2.76 25.50 14.29
N ASP A 227 -1.67 26.19 13.97
CA ASP A 227 -0.46 26.23 14.81
C ASP A 227 -0.68 26.84 16.20
N ASN A 228 -1.74 27.62 16.37
CA ASN A 228 -2.16 28.20 17.66
C ASN A 228 -3.09 27.30 18.48
N ALA A 229 -3.40 26.09 18.00
CA ALA A 229 -4.24 25.16 18.75
C ALA A 229 -3.49 24.59 19.96
N GLU A 230 -4.23 24.08 20.94
CA GLU A 230 -3.64 23.44 22.13
C GLU A 230 -2.82 22.17 21.81
N ASN A 231 -3.02 21.59 20.62
CA ASN A 231 -2.32 20.38 20.16
C ASN A 231 -1.86 20.57 18.71
N PRO A 232 -0.87 21.43 18.44
CA PRO A 232 -0.49 21.78 17.06
C PRO A 232 0.23 20.65 16.30
N ASN A 233 0.61 19.58 17.02
CA ASN A 233 1.30 18.39 16.51
C ASN A 233 0.57 17.10 16.94
N LEU A 234 -0.77 17.12 17.03
CA LEU A 234 -1.54 15.93 17.40
C LEU A 234 -1.28 14.79 16.40
N GLU A 235 -0.72 13.67 16.85
CA GLU A 235 -0.53 12.48 16.04
C GLU A 235 -1.72 11.52 16.22
N ILE A 236 -2.25 11.03 15.11
CA ILE A 236 -3.26 9.96 15.08
C ILE A 236 -2.76 8.80 14.21
N THR A 237 -3.30 7.60 14.41
CA THR A 237 -2.99 6.44 13.55
C THR A 237 -4.26 5.95 12.86
N LEU A 238 -4.30 6.09 11.53
CA LEU A 238 -5.35 5.55 10.69
C LEU A 238 -5.00 4.12 10.26
N ARG A 239 -5.94 3.19 10.43
CA ARG A 239 -5.85 1.81 9.94
C ARG A 239 -6.90 1.58 8.89
N ALA A 240 -6.51 0.92 7.80
CA ALA A 240 -7.43 0.61 6.72
C ALA A 240 -7.19 -0.78 6.14
N GLU A 241 -8.28 -1.41 5.69
CA GLU A 241 -8.25 -2.69 5.00
C GLU A 241 -9.02 -2.64 3.69
N TRP A 242 -8.43 -3.15 2.62
CA TRP A 242 -9.09 -3.38 1.34
C TRP A 242 -9.19 -4.87 1.07
N SER A 243 -10.30 -5.28 0.49
CA SER A 243 -10.47 -6.64 -0.06
C SER A 243 -9.87 -6.76 -1.46
N ASP A 244 -9.78 -7.99 -1.96
CA ASP A 244 -9.19 -8.29 -3.27
C ASP A 244 -9.98 -7.75 -4.46
N ASN A 245 -11.21 -7.29 -4.26
CA ASN A 245 -11.94 -6.52 -5.27
C ASN A 245 -11.65 -5.01 -5.24
N GLY A 246 -10.68 -4.56 -4.44
CA GLY A 246 -10.32 -3.15 -4.31
C GLY A 246 -11.28 -2.31 -3.46
N ALA A 247 -12.30 -2.91 -2.85
CA ALA A 247 -13.21 -2.20 -1.95
C ALA A 247 -12.55 -2.00 -0.58
N LEU A 248 -12.64 -0.76 -0.07
CA LEU A 248 -12.30 -0.42 1.30
C LEU A 248 -13.31 -1.10 2.24
N THR A 249 -12.84 -2.08 3.00
CA THR A 249 -13.65 -2.87 3.94
C THR A 249 -13.68 -2.29 5.34
N THR A 250 -12.63 -1.59 5.75
CA THR A 250 -12.52 -0.98 7.08
C THR A 250 -11.63 0.25 7.01
N ALA A 251 -12.00 1.32 7.73
CA ALA A 251 -11.17 2.49 7.98
C ALA A 251 -11.48 3.05 9.38
N THR A 252 -10.50 2.98 10.28
CA THR A 252 -10.65 3.36 11.69
C THR A 252 -9.43 4.13 12.17
N ILE A 253 -9.61 5.03 13.13
CA ILE A 253 -8.49 5.70 13.79
C ILE A 253 -8.33 5.10 15.18
N ASP A 254 -7.09 4.78 15.55
CA ASP A 254 -6.74 4.34 16.90
C ASP A 254 -7.14 5.40 17.93
N ALA A 255 -7.52 4.98 19.13
CA ALA A 255 -7.85 5.93 20.20
C ALA A 255 -6.66 6.86 20.48
N PHE A 256 -6.95 8.13 20.77
CA PHE A 256 -5.93 9.15 21.01
C PHE A 256 -6.36 10.09 22.13
N LYS A 257 -5.39 10.79 22.71
CA LYS A 257 -5.64 11.86 23.68
C LYS A 257 -5.37 13.22 23.06
N THR A 258 -6.21 14.20 23.38
CA THR A 258 -6.05 15.59 22.92
C THR A 258 -6.49 16.56 24.00
N ARG A 259 -5.92 17.77 24.02
CA ARG A 259 -6.42 18.86 24.86
C ARG A 259 -7.54 19.65 24.18
N LEU A 260 -8.54 20.08 24.94
CA LEU A 260 -9.55 21.03 24.50
C LEU A 260 -9.94 21.91 25.69
N ALA A 261 -9.79 23.22 25.55
CA ALA A 261 -10.01 24.18 26.64
C ALA A 261 -9.19 23.85 27.91
N GLY A 262 -7.96 23.37 27.73
CA GLY A 262 -7.04 22.99 28.80
C GLY A 262 -7.27 21.60 29.42
N LEU A 263 -8.36 20.91 29.07
CA LEU A 263 -8.69 19.58 29.56
C LEU A 263 -8.15 18.50 28.65
N LEU A 264 -7.55 17.45 29.21
CA LEU A 264 -7.14 16.28 28.45
C LEU A 264 -8.33 15.35 28.25
N ILE A 265 -8.57 14.98 26.99
CA ILE A 265 -9.72 14.21 26.53
C ILE A 265 -9.24 12.91 25.90
N ASP A 266 -9.83 11.80 26.32
CA ASP A 266 -9.66 10.48 25.72
C ASP A 266 -10.71 10.27 24.61
N VAL A 267 -10.27 10.12 23.38
CA VAL A 267 -11.10 10.00 22.19
C VAL A 267 -11.02 8.58 21.64
N ALA A 268 -12.16 7.89 21.56
CA ALA A 268 -12.23 6.48 21.20
C ALA A 268 -13.43 6.14 20.30
N GLY A 269 -13.37 4.95 19.69
CA GLY A 269 -14.41 4.45 18.77
C GLY A 269 -14.52 5.30 17.52
N ILE A 270 -13.38 5.65 16.92
CA ILE A 270 -13.32 6.62 15.82
C ILE A 270 -13.53 5.92 14.48
N THR A 271 -14.57 6.36 13.77
CA THR A 271 -14.90 5.89 12.43
C THR A 271 -14.56 6.97 11.41
N VAL A 272 -13.96 6.54 10.30
CA VAL A 272 -13.63 7.43 9.19
C VAL A 272 -14.84 7.45 8.26
N LYS A 273 -15.37 8.64 7.95
CA LYS A 273 -16.50 8.79 7.03
C LYS A 273 -15.99 9.27 5.67
N GLY A 274 -16.38 8.55 4.63
CA GLY A 274 -16.21 8.92 3.23
C GLY A 274 -17.29 8.23 2.38
N LYS A 275 -17.71 8.83 1.26
CA LYS A 275 -18.50 8.10 0.27
C LYS A 275 -17.59 7.10 -0.46
N ALA A 276 -18.11 5.94 -0.81
CA ALA A 276 -17.45 5.05 -1.76
C ALA A 276 -17.12 5.84 -3.05
N GLY A 277 -15.85 5.82 -3.47
CA GLY A 277 -15.37 6.61 -4.61
C GLY A 277 -15.06 8.09 -4.31
N SER A 278 -15.06 8.50 -3.04
CA SER A 278 -14.57 9.82 -2.61
C SER A 278 -13.48 9.67 -1.55
N ALA A 279 -12.57 10.63 -1.49
CA ALA A 279 -11.61 10.77 -0.41
C ALA A 279 -12.34 10.96 0.94
N PRO A 280 -12.14 10.09 1.95
CA PRO A 280 -12.44 10.40 3.34
C PRO A 280 -11.92 11.79 3.73
N ALA A 281 -12.84 12.66 4.18
CA ALA A 281 -12.53 14.04 4.55
C ALA A 281 -12.86 14.34 6.02
N GLU A 282 -13.44 13.36 6.73
CA GLU A 282 -13.86 13.53 8.11
C GLU A 282 -13.79 12.22 8.89
N PHE A 283 -13.59 12.35 10.20
CA PHE A 283 -13.78 11.25 11.12
C PHE A 283 -14.64 11.70 12.29
N GLU A 284 -15.32 10.72 12.89
CA GLU A 284 -16.21 10.95 14.03
C GLU A 284 -15.92 9.92 15.11
N ALA A 285 -15.68 10.43 16.33
CA ALA A 285 -15.51 9.60 17.51
C ALA A 285 -16.87 9.25 18.12
N ALA A 286 -17.03 7.97 18.48
CA ALA A 286 -18.17 7.53 19.26
C ALA A 286 -18.18 8.17 20.65
N THR A 287 -17.02 8.25 21.31
CA THR A 287 -16.90 8.79 22.66
C THR A 287 -15.68 9.69 22.81
N ALA A 288 -15.86 10.80 23.51
CA ALA A 288 -14.80 11.67 24.01
C ALA A 288 -15.02 11.87 25.52
N LYS A 289 -14.07 11.43 26.35
CA LYS A 289 -14.21 11.39 27.81
C LYS A 289 -13.17 12.28 28.48
N VAL A 290 -13.62 13.05 29.46
CA VAL A 290 -12.73 13.78 30.38
C VAL A 290 -12.65 12.97 31.65
N LEU A 291 -11.49 12.33 31.87
CA LEU A 291 -11.28 11.44 33.01
C LEU A 291 -10.60 12.17 34.17
N LYS A 292 -10.95 11.79 35.39
CA LYS A 292 -10.39 12.34 36.63
C LYS A 292 -8.89 12.08 36.76
N VAL A 293 -8.42 10.91 36.30
CA VAL A 293 -7.00 10.54 36.31
C VAL A 293 -6.14 11.49 35.46
N ASP A 294 -6.70 11.99 34.36
CA ASP A 294 -6.03 12.89 33.43
C ASP A 294 -6.22 14.37 33.81
N ASN A 295 -7.23 14.67 34.63
CA ASN A 295 -7.62 16.03 35.02
C ASN A 295 -7.91 16.12 36.54
N PRO A 296 -6.89 15.90 37.41
CA PRO A 296 -7.10 15.69 38.85
C PRO A 296 -7.69 16.90 39.57
N ASN A 297 -7.50 18.11 39.03
CA ASN A 297 -7.99 19.36 39.65
C ASN A 297 -9.46 19.66 39.35
N VAL A 298 -10.11 18.91 38.46
CA VAL A 298 -11.51 19.14 38.08
C VAL A 298 -12.41 18.20 38.88
N PRO A 299 -13.41 18.69 39.62
CA PRO A 299 -14.32 17.82 40.37
C PRO A 299 -15.11 16.90 39.42
N ALA A 300 -15.40 15.67 39.85
CA ALA A 300 -16.29 14.79 39.10
C ALA A 300 -17.70 15.40 39.07
N LEU A 301 -18.32 15.46 37.89
CA LEU A 301 -19.69 15.95 37.74
C LEU A 301 -20.71 14.82 37.77
N ASP A 302 -20.26 13.58 37.55
CA ASP A 302 -21.09 12.37 37.69
C ASP A 302 -20.90 11.77 39.11
N PRO A 303 -21.94 11.81 39.96
CA PRO A 303 -21.86 11.22 41.30
C PRO A 303 -21.86 9.68 41.28
N THR A 304 -22.20 9.05 40.14
CA THR A 304 -22.23 7.59 39.98
C THR A 304 -20.92 7.02 39.42
N ASP A 305 -20.05 7.86 38.87
CA ASP A 305 -18.72 7.47 38.38
C ASP A 305 -17.67 8.55 38.72
N ALA A 306 -17.01 8.38 39.87
CA ALA A 306 -15.96 9.30 40.33
C ALA A 306 -14.71 9.33 39.41
N SER A 307 -14.58 8.40 38.47
CA SER A 307 -13.49 8.36 37.50
C SER A 307 -13.77 9.23 36.26
N LEU A 308 -15.04 9.54 36.00
CA LEU A 308 -15.50 10.36 34.88
C LEU A 308 -15.85 11.77 35.38
N ILE A 309 -15.34 12.78 34.68
CA ILE A 309 -15.77 14.16 34.91
C ILE A 309 -16.99 14.45 34.04
N PHE A 310 -16.86 14.28 32.73
CA PHE A 310 -17.98 14.28 31.78
C PHE A 310 -17.56 13.58 30.48
N ALA A 311 -18.54 13.26 29.64
CA ALA A 311 -18.32 12.71 28.30
C ALA A 311 -19.15 13.50 27.28
N PHE A 312 -18.76 13.41 26.02
CA PHE A 312 -19.60 13.82 24.90
C PHE A 312 -19.42 12.85 23.74
N THR A 313 -20.39 12.84 22.84
CA THR A 313 -20.41 11.95 21.68
C THR A 313 -20.32 12.78 20.40
N LYS A 314 -20.04 12.11 19.27
CA LYS A 314 -20.00 12.74 17.94
C LYS A 314 -18.98 13.89 17.85
N LEU A 315 -17.80 13.73 18.46
CA LEU A 315 -16.66 14.60 18.20
C LEU A 315 -16.21 14.36 16.76
N LYS A 316 -16.40 15.35 15.90
CA LYS A 316 -16.12 15.26 14.47
C LYS A 316 -14.94 16.15 14.11
N TYR A 317 -13.99 15.60 13.36
CA TYR A 317 -12.93 16.35 12.72
C TYR A 317 -13.19 16.48 11.23
N LYS A 318 -13.03 17.68 10.68
CA LYS A 318 -13.07 17.97 9.25
C LYS A 318 -12.25 19.23 8.95
N GLU A 319 -11.42 19.18 7.91
CA GLU A 319 -10.70 20.35 7.37
C GLU A 319 -9.94 21.17 8.43
N GLY A 320 -9.26 20.48 9.35
CA GLY A 320 -8.48 21.12 10.41
C GLY A 320 -9.26 21.66 11.60
N THR A 321 -10.56 21.39 11.66
CA THR A 321 -11.43 21.85 12.74
C THR A 321 -12.13 20.68 13.42
N PHE A 322 -12.20 20.75 14.75
CA PHE A 322 -13.06 19.88 15.56
C PHE A 322 -14.41 20.53 15.78
N SER A 323 -15.48 19.74 15.71
CA SER A 323 -16.85 20.14 16.01
C SER A 323 -17.52 19.10 16.89
N ILE A 324 -18.42 19.54 17.77
CA ILE A 324 -19.14 18.67 18.70
C ILE A 324 -20.62 18.69 18.28
N GLY A 325 -21.16 17.54 17.89
CA GLY A 325 -22.54 17.43 17.39
C GLY A 325 -23.62 17.41 18.48
N GLY A 326 -23.26 17.16 19.74
CA GLY A 326 -24.18 17.15 20.89
C GLY A 326 -23.43 17.02 22.20
N VAL A 327 -23.88 17.73 23.23
CA VAL A 327 -23.38 17.60 24.60
C VAL A 327 -24.35 16.69 25.35
N GLU A 328 -23.90 15.52 25.77
CA GLU A 328 -24.61 14.72 26.77
C GLU A 328 -23.92 14.95 28.11
N VAL A 329 -24.52 15.74 28.99
CA VAL A 329 -24.17 15.67 30.41
C VAL A 329 -25.10 14.63 31.00
N PRO A 330 -24.66 13.40 31.30
CA PRO A 330 -25.47 12.49 32.09
C PRO A 330 -25.56 13.06 33.51
N ILE A 331 -26.51 13.98 33.73
CA ILE A 331 -27.11 14.11 35.04
C ILE A 331 -28.09 12.94 35.08
N LYS A 332 -27.65 11.78 35.56
CA LYS A 332 -28.61 10.73 35.91
C LYS A 332 -29.50 11.33 36.98
N ASP A 333 -30.79 11.46 36.66
CA ASP A 333 -31.79 11.84 37.64
C ASP A 333 -31.66 10.90 38.84
N TRP A 334 -31.68 11.56 40.00
CA TRP A 334 -31.49 11.06 41.36
C TRP A 334 -32.58 10.06 41.76
#